data_AF-A0A845CGJ6-F1
#
_entry.id   AF-A0A845CGJ6-F1
#
_cell.length_a   1.000
_cell.length_b   1.000
_cell.length_c   1.000
_cell.angle_alpha   90.00
_cell.angle_beta   90.00
_cell.angle_gamma   90.00
#
_symmetry.space_group_name_H-M   'P 1'
#
loop_
_entity.id
_entity.type
_entity.pdbx_description
1 polymer ?
#
loop_
_entity_poly.entity_id
_entity_poly.type
_entity_poly.pdbx_seq_one_letter_code
_entity_poly.pdbx_strand_id
1 'polypeptide(L)'
;MRASIELACHKPARSVVLLSPDNSVPTADAVWNLGLAFRDNTSPTLLVDTDMTDPGLHLKAELDLTPGLRQWLEQKGQPALAPTTARTHDFLVLAAGCSNEDPLKWLNTESIGWFAPALMACAERVIWRTPPLDQSPVGVLLAGSADAVLMAVRPGHTRRSRVNRAQRILAQAGILATGTVLVES
;
A
#
# COMPACT_ATOMS: atom_id res chain seq x y z
N MET A 1 -1.27 1.12 19.46
CA MET A 1 -1.91 1.65 18.25
C MET A 1 -3.11 0.76 17.92
N ARG A 2 -4.32 1.32 17.83
CA ARG A 2 -5.52 0.59 17.36
C ARG A 2 -5.91 1.17 16.01
N ALA A 3 -6.21 0.30 15.04
CA ALA A 3 -6.74 0.71 13.74
C ALA A 3 -8.20 0.26 13.66
N SER A 4 -9.12 1.22 13.51
CA SER A 4 -10.53 0.94 13.27
C SER A 4 -10.80 1.06 11.77
N ILE A 5 -11.39 0.02 11.18
CA ILE A 5 -11.64 -0.04 9.75
C ILE A 5 -13.14 0.05 9.51
N GLU A 6 -13.56 1.05 8.74
CA GLU A 6 -14.92 1.15 8.23
C GLU A 6 -14.88 0.88 6.72
N LEU A 7 -15.31 -0.32 6.31
CA LEU A 7 -15.32 -0.78 4.93
C LEU A 7 -16.76 -0.91 4.44
N ALA A 8 -17.08 -0.26 3.33
CA ALA A 8 -18.36 -0.41 2.64
C ALA A 8 -18.34 -1.51 1.55
N CYS A 9 -17.28 -2.34 1.48
CA CYS A 9 -17.11 -3.29 0.39
C CYS A 9 -17.98 -4.55 0.56
N HIS A 10 -18.78 -4.88 -0.46
CA HIS A 10 -19.68 -6.04 -0.49
C HIS A 10 -19.05 -7.32 -1.08
N LYS A 11 -17.79 -7.27 -1.53
CA LYS A 11 -17.02 -8.41 -2.06
C LYS A 11 -15.69 -8.54 -1.32
N PRO A 12 -15.07 -9.73 -1.25
CA PRO A 12 -13.71 -9.86 -0.73
C PRO A 12 -12.74 -9.07 -1.64
N ALA A 13 -12.23 -7.95 -1.14
CA ALA A 13 -11.25 -7.12 -1.85
C ALA A 13 -9.89 -7.81 -1.86
N ARG A 14 -9.38 -8.13 -3.06
CA ARG A 14 -8.06 -8.75 -3.25
C ARG A 14 -6.98 -7.69 -3.35
N SER A 15 -7.22 -6.59 -4.07
CA SER A 15 -6.31 -5.45 -4.16
C SER A 15 -6.80 -4.29 -3.29
N VAL A 16 -6.08 -3.98 -2.22
CA VAL A 16 -6.44 -2.93 -1.27
C VAL A 16 -5.35 -1.84 -1.26
N VAL A 17 -5.71 -0.61 -1.60
CA VAL A 17 -4.78 0.53 -1.57
C VAL A 17 -5.03 1.36 -0.32
N LEU A 18 -4.00 1.59 0.49
CA LEU A 18 -4.06 2.56 1.58
C LEU A 18 -3.50 3.90 1.12
N LEU A 19 -4.36 4.91 1.08
CA LEU A 19 -4.01 6.30 0.80
C LEU A 19 -3.92 7.10 2.09
N SER A 20 -3.06 8.11 2.12
CA SER A 20 -3.07 9.14 3.17
C SER A 20 -3.14 10.53 2.51
N PRO A 21 -3.89 11.49 3.08
CA PRO A 21 -3.96 12.85 2.53
C PRO A 21 -2.63 13.61 2.58
N ASP A 22 -1.84 13.33 3.61
CA ASP A 22 -0.56 13.96 3.95
C ASP A 22 0.26 13.01 4.85
N ASN A 23 1.43 13.45 5.29
CA ASN A 23 2.33 12.68 6.16
C ASN A 23 1.92 12.63 7.65
N SER A 24 0.70 13.07 8.02
CA SER A 24 0.25 13.00 9.42
C SER A 24 -0.04 11.57 9.89
N VAL A 25 -0.22 10.64 8.95
CA VAL A 25 -0.47 9.22 9.21
C VAL A 25 0.84 8.43 9.03
N PRO A 26 1.26 7.63 10.04
CA PRO A 26 2.32 6.65 9.85
C PRO A 26 1.80 5.49 8.99
N THR A 27 1.90 5.62 7.67
CA THR A 27 1.27 4.68 6.71
C THR A 27 1.84 3.26 6.81
N ALA A 28 3.13 3.10 7.12
CA ALA A 28 3.73 1.78 7.32
C ALA A 28 3.06 1.04 8.49
N ASP A 29 2.86 1.71 9.62
CA ASP A 29 2.18 1.16 10.80
C ASP A 29 0.71 0.84 10.50
N ALA A 30 0.03 1.72 9.76
CA ALA A 30 -1.35 1.51 9.36
C ALA A 30 -1.49 0.28 8.45
N VAL A 31 -0.64 0.14 7.42
CA VAL A 31 -0.63 -1.04 6.54
C VAL A 31 -0.26 -2.31 7.29
N TRP A 32 0.69 -2.25 8.22
CA TRP A 32 1.06 -3.39 9.06
C TRP A 32 -0.14 -3.90 9.87
N ASN A 33 -0.87 -2.99 10.53
CA ASN A 33 -2.06 -3.34 11.29
C ASN A 33 -3.22 -3.81 10.41
N LEU A 34 -3.36 -3.28 9.20
CA LEU A 34 -4.30 -3.81 8.21
C LEU A 34 -3.92 -5.24 7.82
N GLY A 35 -2.64 -5.54 7.61
CA GLY A 35 -2.14 -6.89 7.38
C GLY A 35 -2.52 -7.84 8.51
N LEU A 36 -2.31 -7.43 9.77
CA LEU A 36 -2.72 -8.19 10.95
C LEU A 36 -4.25 -8.41 11.04
N ALA A 37 -5.05 -7.40 10.68
CA ALA A 37 -6.51 -7.49 10.70
C ALA A 37 -7.06 -8.38 9.58
N PHE A 38 -6.36 -8.43 8.45
CA PHE A 38 -6.73 -9.19 7.26
C PHE A 38 -6.07 -10.56 7.15
N ARG A 39 -5.22 -10.94 8.11
CA ARG A 39 -4.51 -12.21 8.08
C ARG A 39 -5.51 -13.37 8.08
N ASP A 40 -5.22 -14.36 7.23
CA ASP A 40 -5.91 -15.62 7.17
C ASP A 40 -4.86 -16.73 7.21
N ASN A 41 -5.11 -17.76 8.02
CA ASN A 41 -4.19 -18.89 8.18
C ASN A 41 -4.19 -19.81 6.95
N THR A 42 -5.20 -19.74 6.08
CA THR A 42 -5.29 -20.58 4.88
C THR A 42 -4.71 -19.92 3.64
N SER A 43 -4.59 -18.60 3.65
CA SER A 43 -4.24 -17.82 2.46
C SER A 43 -3.38 -16.60 2.81
N PRO A 44 -2.19 -16.47 2.22
CA PRO A 44 -1.29 -15.37 2.56
C PRO A 44 -1.86 -14.04 2.09
N THR A 45 -1.76 -13.03 2.96
CA THR A 45 -1.84 -11.61 2.59
C THR A 45 -0.44 -11.12 2.23
N LEU A 46 -0.30 -10.26 1.23
CA LEU A 46 0.97 -9.62 0.84
C LEU A 46 0.88 -8.12 1.08
N LEU A 47 1.82 -7.57 1.86
CA LEU A 47 2.01 -6.14 2.03
C LEU A 47 3.10 -5.67 1.08
N VAL A 48 2.81 -4.71 0.22
CA VAL A 48 3.77 -4.18 -0.75
C VAL A 48 4.05 -2.72 -0.45
N ASP A 49 5.32 -2.39 -0.27
CA ASP A 49 5.76 -1.02 -0.10
C ASP A 49 6.03 -0.38 -1.45
N THR A 50 5.15 0.53 -1.88
CA THR A 50 5.35 1.31 -3.13
C THR A 50 5.82 2.72 -2.83
N ASP A 51 6.10 3.06 -1.57
CA ASP A 51 6.70 4.34 -1.21
C ASP A 51 8.22 4.22 -1.24
N MET A 52 8.79 4.44 -2.43
CA MET A 52 10.24 4.45 -2.64
C MET A 52 10.92 5.72 -2.09
N THR A 53 10.15 6.74 -1.69
CA THR A 53 10.68 8.00 -1.15
C THR A 53 10.90 7.94 0.36
N ASP A 54 10.00 7.26 1.06
CA ASP A 54 10.09 7.01 2.51
C ASP A 54 9.76 5.54 2.82
N PRO A 55 10.61 4.56 2.45
CA PRO A 55 10.36 3.14 2.67
C PRO A 55 10.23 2.80 4.16
N GLY A 56 9.25 1.97 4.53
CA GLY A 56 8.89 1.79 5.94
C GLY A 56 8.41 0.39 6.31
N LEU A 57 7.90 -0.41 5.38
CA LEU A 57 7.44 -1.77 5.71
C LEU A 57 8.59 -2.70 6.10
N HIS A 58 9.77 -2.52 5.50
CA HIS A 58 10.96 -3.33 5.84
C HIS A 58 11.36 -3.17 7.31
N LEU A 59 11.26 -1.96 7.87
CA LEU A 59 11.53 -1.71 9.30
C LEU A 59 10.53 -2.43 10.21
N LYS A 60 9.25 -2.48 9.83
CA LYS A 60 8.22 -3.21 10.59
C LYS A 60 8.42 -4.71 10.53
N ALA A 61 8.92 -5.19 9.39
CA ALA A 61 9.14 -6.59 9.12
C ALA A 61 10.50 -7.10 9.61
N GLU A 62 11.38 -6.22 10.12
CA GLU A 62 12.78 -6.52 10.44
C GLU A 62 13.53 -7.15 9.25
N LEU A 63 13.28 -6.60 8.05
CA LEU A 63 13.87 -7.03 6.79
C LEU A 63 14.86 -6.00 6.26
N ASP A 64 15.80 -6.48 5.45
CA ASP A 64 16.60 -5.60 4.60
C ASP A 64 15.73 -4.84 3.61
N LEU A 65 16.11 -3.60 3.30
CA LEU A 65 15.45 -2.79 2.28
C LEU A 65 15.59 -3.41 0.87
N THR A 66 16.70 -4.11 0.61
CA THR A 66 17.00 -4.72 -0.68
C THR A 66 17.36 -6.21 -0.57
N PRO A 67 16.95 -7.05 -1.54
CA PRO A 67 16.17 -6.69 -2.73
C PRO A 67 14.69 -6.40 -2.39
N GLY A 68 14.12 -5.36 -3.01
CA GLY A 68 12.71 -4.99 -2.88
C GLY A 68 12.02 -4.78 -4.23
N LEU A 69 10.83 -4.19 -4.22
CA LEU A 69 10.00 -3.93 -5.39
C LEU A 69 10.81 -3.28 -6.52
N ARG A 70 11.59 -2.23 -6.25
CA ARG A 70 12.42 -1.59 -7.27
C ARG A 70 13.36 -2.56 -7.98
N GLN A 71 14.15 -3.34 -7.23
CA GLN A 71 15.10 -4.30 -7.81
C GLN A 71 14.36 -5.40 -8.59
N TRP A 72 13.20 -5.83 -8.11
CA TRP A 72 12.36 -6.81 -8.79
C TRP A 72 11.79 -6.28 -10.10
N LEU A 73 11.38 -5.01 -10.16
CA LEU A 73 10.96 -4.34 -11.39
C LEU A 73 12.12 -4.22 -12.40
N GLU A 74 13.31 -3.86 -11.94
CA GLU A 74 14.53 -3.76 -12.77
C GLU A 74 14.88 -5.10 -13.44
N GLN A 75 14.67 -6.21 -12.73
CA GLN A 75 14.91 -7.56 -13.24
C GLN A 75 13.68 -8.15 -13.96
N LYS A 76 12.68 -7.33 -14.32
CA LYS A 76 11.45 -7.75 -15.01
C LYS A 76 10.75 -8.92 -14.33
N GLY A 77 10.74 -8.90 -13.00
CA GLY A 77 10.04 -9.85 -12.17
C GLY A 77 10.81 -11.15 -11.90
N GLN A 78 12.12 -11.15 -12.18
CA GLN A 78 13.01 -12.26 -11.88
C GLN A 78 13.92 -11.92 -10.68
N PRO A 79 14.31 -12.91 -9.85
CA PRO A 79 13.65 -14.21 -9.73
C PRO A 79 12.17 -14.05 -9.34
N ALA A 80 11.38 -15.12 -9.50
CA ALA A 80 10.00 -15.14 -9.01
C ALA A 80 9.98 -14.61 -7.58
N LEU A 81 8.99 -13.77 -7.27
CA LEU A 81 8.93 -13.10 -5.97
C LEU A 81 9.00 -14.17 -4.88
N ALA A 82 10.12 -14.22 -4.17
CA ALA A 82 10.23 -14.91 -2.90
C ALA A 82 9.86 -13.85 -1.87
N PRO A 83 8.57 -13.72 -1.51
CA PRO A 83 8.19 -12.76 -0.48
C PRO A 83 9.08 -13.00 0.73
N THR A 84 9.76 -11.95 1.18
CA THR A 84 10.54 -12.03 2.40
C THR A 84 9.53 -12.22 3.52
N THR A 85 9.46 -13.46 3.98
CA THR A 85 8.52 -13.84 5.03
C THR A 85 8.97 -13.12 6.30
N ALA A 86 8.20 -12.14 6.74
CA ALA A 86 8.09 -11.88 8.16
C ALA A 86 7.37 -13.12 8.73
N ARG A 87 8.11 -14.21 8.97
CA ARG A 87 7.60 -15.53 9.41
C ARG A 87 6.77 -15.49 10.69
N THR A 88 6.63 -14.32 11.31
CA THR A 88 6.02 -14.11 12.61
C THR A 88 4.52 -13.74 12.57
N HIS A 89 3.93 -13.39 11.40
CA HIS A 89 2.58 -12.80 11.38
C HIS A 89 1.60 -13.30 10.29
N ASP A 90 1.88 -14.41 9.61
CA ASP A 90 0.99 -15.02 8.60
C ASP A 90 0.67 -14.11 7.38
N PHE A 91 1.51 -13.10 7.14
CA PHE A 91 1.51 -12.33 5.90
C PHE A 91 2.92 -12.13 5.37
N LEU A 92 2.99 -11.86 4.07
CA LEU A 92 4.17 -11.65 3.28
C LEU A 92 4.47 -10.16 3.19
N VAL A 93 5.75 -9.78 3.09
CA VAL A 93 6.15 -8.38 2.90
C VAL A 93 7.08 -8.27 1.71
N LEU A 94 6.80 -7.30 0.84
CA LEU A 94 7.70 -6.85 -0.22
C LEU A 94 8.16 -5.42 0.12
N ALA A 95 9.41 -5.28 0.53
CA ALA A 95 10.04 -3.98 0.76
C ALA A 95 10.07 -3.13 -0.52
N ALA A 96 10.21 -1.81 -0.39
CA ALA A 96 10.19 -0.91 -1.55
C ALA A 96 11.42 -1.09 -2.46
N GLY A 97 12.55 -1.48 -1.86
CA GLY A 97 13.85 -1.39 -2.51
C GLY A 97 14.47 -0.01 -2.38
N CYS A 98 15.69 0.12 -2.87
CA CYS A 98 16.42 1.38 -2.91
C CYS A 98 16.39 1.97 -4.33
N SER A 99 16.15 3.28 -4.45
CA SER A 99 16.23 4.05 -5.70
C SER A 99 16.80 5.44 -5.43
N ASN A 100 17.71 5.91 -6.29
CA ASN A 100 18.10 7.32 -6.37
C ASN A 100 17.38 8.06 -7.51
N GLU A 101 16.57 7.35 -8.30
CA GLU A 101 15.80 7.88 -9.42
C GLU A 101 14.37 8.24 -8.98
N ASP A 102 13.72 9.08 -9.77
CA ASP A 102 12.29 9.38 -9.63
C ASP A 102 11.47 8.07 -9.57
N PRO A 103 10.68 7.83 -8.51
CA PRO A 103 9.82 6.65 -8.39
C PRO A 103 8.90 6.43 -9.59
N LEU A 104 8.46 7.48 -10.29
CA LEU A 104 7.56 7.36 -11.45
C LEU A 104 8.21 6.69 -12.66
N LYS A 105 9.54 6.60 -12.70
CA LYS A 105 10.25 5.75 -13.67
C LYS A 105 9.86 4.28 -13.52
N TRP A 106 9.58 3.85 -12.28
CA TRP A 106 9.28 2.47 -11.91
C TRP A 106 7.81 2.22 -11.59
N LEU A 107 7.08 3.25 -11.17
CA LEU A 107 5.70 3.18 -10.68
C LEU A 107 4.77 4.09 -11.49
N ASN A 108 4.66 3.79 -12.79
CA ASN A 108 3.73 4.42 -13.72
C ASN A 108 2.61 3.46 -14.14
N THR A 109 1.61 3.97 -14.87
CA THR A 109 0.44 3.20 -15.31
C THR A 109 0.80 1.89 -16.02
N GLU A 110 1.77 1.92 -16.94
CA GLU A 110 2.18 0.73 -17.70
C GLU A 110 2.82 -0.32 -16.78
N SER A 111 3.80 0.10 -15.98
CA SER A 111 4.46 -0.79 -15.02
C SER A 111 3.49 -1.39 -14.00
N ILE A 112 2.58 -0.59 -13.44
CA ILE A 112 1.54 -1.04 -12.49
C ILE A 112 0.62 -2.07 -13.14
N GLY A 113 0.18 -1.81 -14.38
CA GLY A 113 -0.63 -2.74 -15.15
C GLY A 113 0.05 -4.09 -15.38
N TRP A 114 1.38 -4.11 -15.41
CA TRP A 114 2.17 -5.34 -15.52
C TRP A 114 2.44 -6.02 -14.17
N PHE A 115 2.95 -5.31 -13.17
CA PHE A 115 3.37 -5.94 -11.92
C PHE A 115 2.24 -6.25 -10.95
N ALA A 116 1.19 -5.43 -10.89
CA ALA A 116 0.14 -5.62 -9.89
C ALA A 116 -0.56 -6.97 -10.07
N PRO A 117 -0.93 -7.41 -11.30
CA PRO A 117 -1.45 -8.75 -11.53
C PRO A 117 -0.48 -9.87 -11.12
N ALA A 118 0.82 -9.70 -11.37
CA ALA A 118 1.83 -10.69 -10.99
C ALA A 118 1.93 -10.84 -9.47
N LEU A 119 1.91 -9.74 -8.71
CA LEU A 119 1.93 -9.79 -7.24
C LEU A 119 0.61 -10.32 -6.66
N MET A 120 -0.52 -10.01 -7.29
CA MET A 120 -1.83 -10.58 -6.93
C MET A 120 -1.94 -12.08 -7.21
N ALA A 121 -1.08 -12.65 -8.06
CA ALA A 121 -1.02 -14.09 -8.26
C ALA A 121 -0.28 -14.82 -7.12
N CYS A 122 0.53 -14.10 -6.32
CA CYS A 122 1.31 -14.67 -5.22
C CYS A 122 0.55 -14.71 -3.88
N ALA A 123 -0.60 -14.04 -3.78
CA ALA A 123 -1.36 -13.91 -2.54
C ALA A 123 -2.87 -13.80 -2.82
N GLU A 124 -3.69 -14.19 -1.85
CA GLU A 124 -5.15 -13.99 -2.00
C GLU A 124 -5.50 -12.51 -1.92
N ARG A 125 -4.76 -11.78 -1.08
CA ARG A 125 -4.90 -10.33 -0.86
C ARG A 125 -3.55 -9.63 -0.96
N VAL A 126 -3.54 -8.46 -1.58
CA VAL A 126 -2.41 -7.54 -1.64
C VAL A 126 -2.85 -6.20 -1.06
N ILE A 127 -2.06 -5.69 -0.11
CA ILE A 127 -2.24 -4.36 0.49
C ILE A 127 -1.09 -3.48 0.05
N TRP A 128 -1.41 -2.42 -0.68
CA TRP A 128 -0.43 -1.48 -1.21
C TRP A 128 -0.25 -0.33 -0.22
N ARG A 129 0.95 -0.22 0.36
CA ARG A 129 1.38 1.01 1.04
C ARG A 129 1.79 2.01 -0.02
N THR A 130 1.19 3.20 0.03
CA THR A 130 1.47 4.27 -0.92
C THR A 130 2.02 5.51 -0.21
N PRO A 131 2.82 6.34 -0.91
CA PRO A 131 3.21 7.65 -0.42
C PRO A 131 1.99 8.56 -0.22
N PRO A 132 2.09 9.63 0.59
CA PRO A 132 1.01 10.60 0.75
C PRO A 132 0.58 11.23 -0.57
N LEU A 133 -0.73 11.46 -0.73
CA LEU A 133 -1.33 11.99 -1.94
C LEU A 133 -0.84 13.39 -2.33
N ASP A 134 -0.37 14.18 -1.36
CA ASP A 134 0.20 15.50 -1.62
C ASP A 134 1.69 15.48 -2.00
N GLN A 135 2.33 14.30 -2.00
CA GLN A 135 3.73 14.12 -2.36
C GLN A 135 3.92 13.31 -3.64
N SER A 136 3.00 12.38 -3.95
CA SER A 136 3.16 11.49 -5.11
C SER A 136 1.83 11.00 -5.68
N PRO A 137 1.72 10.87 -7.02
CA PRO A 137 0.51 10.35 -7.67
C PRO A 137 0.44 8.81 -7.65
N VAL A 138 1.49 8.09 -7.22
CA VAL A 138 1.55 6.62 -7.22
C VAL A 138 0.32 6.00 -6.56
N GLY A 139 -0.15 6.58 -5.44
CA GLY A 139 -1.35 6.10 -4.77
C GLY A 139 -2.60 6.18 -5.64
N VAL A 140 -2.78 7.25 -6.41
CA VAL A 140 -3.90 7.41 -7.35
C VAL A 140 -3.78 6.40 -8.51
N LEU A 141 -2.57 6.18 -9.02
CA LEU A 141 -2.32 5.23 -10.11
C LEU A 141 -2.71 3.79 -9.70
N LEU A 142 -2.31 3.37 -8.50
CA LEU A 142 -2.69 2.05 -7.95
C LEU A 142 -4.17 1.96 -7.63
N ALA A 143 -4.76 3.03 -7.09
CA ALA A 143 -6.17 3.07 -6.74
C ALA A 143 -7.10 2.93 -7.97
N GLY A 144 -6.65 3.31 -9.16
CA GLY A 144 -7.42 3.19 -10.41
C GLY A 144 -7.74 1.74 -10.82
N SER A 145 -7.01 0.75 -10.29
CA SER A 145 -7.22 -0.69 -10.57
C SER A 145 -7.43 -1.53 -9.31
N ALA A 146 -7.64 -0.89 -8.15
CA ALA A 146 -7.82 -1.57 -6.88
C ALA A 146 -9.29 -1.95 -6.62
N ASP A 147 -9.53 -3.06 -5.93
CA ASP A 147 -10.87 -3.48 -5.51
C ASP A 147 -11.39 -2.62 -4.36
N ALA A 148 -10.49 -2.17 -3.50
CA ALA A 148 -10.79 -1.29 -2.37
C ALA A 148 -9.72 -0.20 -2.23
N VAL A 149 -10.21 1.01 -1.98
CA VAL A 149 -9.39 2.18 -1.68
C VAL A 149 -9.76 2.65 -0.28
N LEU A 150 -8.78 2.67 0.61
CA LEU A 150 -8.95 3.09 2.00
C LEU A 150 -8.25 4.42 2.22
N MET A 151 -8.97 5.39 2.79
CA MET A 151 -8.38 6.66 3.23
C MET A 151 -7.95 6.56 4.69
N ALA A 152 -6.65 6.66 4.96
CA ALA A 152 -6.12 6.68 6.31
C ALA A 152 -6.21 8.10 6.90
N VAL A 153 -6.75 8.20 8.11
CA VAL A 153 -6.91 9.47 8.83
C VAL A 153 -6.48 9.26 10.28
N ARG A 154 -5.68 10.19 10.81
CA ARG A 154 -5.27 10.21 12.21
C ARG A 154 -6.04 11.31 12.95
N PRO A 155 -6.97 10.95 13.85
CA PRO A 155 -7.72 11.93 14.64
C PRO A 155 -6.81 12.92 15.36
N GLY A 156 -7.21 14.19 15.38
CA GLY A 156 -6.42 15.28 15.98
C GLY A 156 -5.18 15.71 15.19
N HIS A 157 -4.77 14.97 14.15
CA HIS A 157 -3.54 15.25 13.39
C HIS A 157 -3.84 15.55 11.92
N THR A 158 -4.62 14.69 11.25
CA THR A 158 -5.00 14.90 9.86
C THR A 158 -6.06 15.99 9.76
N ARG A 159 -5.73 17.09 9.09
CA ARG A 159 -6.65 18.23 8.95
C ARG A 159 -7.78 17.89 7.99
N ARG A 160 -9.02 18.26 8.32
CA ARG A 160 -10.20 18.06 7.46
C ARG A 160 -10.02 18.66 6.06
N SER A 161 -9.33 19.79 5.93
CA SER A 161 -9.05 20.41 4.63
C SER A 161 -8.17 19.55 3.73
N ARG A 162 -7.24 18.76 4.31
CA ARG A 162 -6.39 17.81 3.59
C ARG A 162 -7.19 16.61 3.11
N VAL A 163 -8.05 16.05 3.96
CA VAL A 163 -8.99 14.98 3.59
C VAL A 163 -9.90 15.43 2.43
N ASN A 164 -10.51 16.61 2.53
CA ASN A 164 -11.35 17.15 1.46
C ASN A 164 -10.59 17.38 0.14
N ARG A 165 -9.28 17.67 0.20
CA ARG A 165 -8.44 17.77 -1.00
C ARG A 165 -8.15 16.40 -1.60
N ALA A 166 -7.79 15.42 -0.77
CA ALA A 166 -7.59 14.05 -1.20
C ALA A 166 -8.83 13.47 -1.89
N GLN A 167 -10.02 13.66 -1.32
CA GLN A 167 -11.28 13.23 -1.93
C GLN A 167 -11.54 13.88 -3.30
N ARG A 168 -11.20 15.18 -3.47
CA ARG A 168 -11.31 15.86 -4.77
C ARG A 168 -10.34 15.30 -5.80
N ILE A 169 -9.11 14.99 -5.41
CA ILE A 169 -8.11 14.36 -6.29
C ILE A 169 -8.63 13.01 -6.79
N LEU A 170 -9.16 12.18 -5.89
CA LEU A 170 -9.74 10.88 -6.25
C LEU A 170 -10.96 11.03 -7.17
N ALA A 171 -11.87 11.95 -6.84
CA ALA A 171 -13.05 12.21 -7.66
C ALA A 171 -12.70 12.66 -9.09
N GLN A 172 -11.66 13.50 -9.25
CA GLN A 172 -11.15 13.90 -10.57
C GLN A 172 -10.59 12.73 -11.38
N ALA A 173 -10.05 11.71 -10.70
CA ALA A 173 -9.59 10.46 -11.31
C ALA A 173 -10.71 9.41 -11.49
N GLY A 174 -11.96 9.72 -11.12
CA GLY A 174 -13.07 8.76 -11.17
C GLY A 174 -13.00 7.67 -10.09
N ILE A 175 -12.21 7.88 -9.04
CA ILE A 175 -11.98 6.93 -7.94
C ILE A 175 -12.79 7.34 -6.71
N LEU A 176 -13.39 6.36 -6.04
CA LEU A 176 -14.07 6.55 -4.76
C LEU A 176 -13.31 5.80 -3.66
N ALA A 177 -13.08 6.46 -2.53
CA ALA A 177 -12.64 5.77 -1.33
C ALA A 177 -13.77 4.87 -0.81
N THR A 178 -13.54 3.56 -0.79
CA THR A 178 -14.48 2.53 -0.33
C THR A 178 -14.58 2.42 1.19
N GLY A 179 -13.71 3.12 1.92
CA GLY A 179 -13.65 3.09 3.37
C GLY A 179 -12.63 4.06 3.95
N THR A 180 -12.64 4.17 5.27
CA THR A 180 -11.69 4.97 6.05
C THR A 180 -11.02 4.10 7.10
N VAL A 181 -9.72 4.34 7.33
CA VAL A 181 -8.96 3.71 8.41
C VAL A 181 -8.61 4.79 9.42
N LEU A 182 -9.14 4.67 10.63
CA LEU A 182 -8.78 5.55 11.74
C LEU A 182 -7.53 5.00 12.43
N VAL A 183 -6.49 5.82 12.45
CA VAL A 183 -5.19 5.49 13.03
C VAL A 183 -5.08 6.13 14.40
N GLU A 184 -5.25 5.35 15.47
CA GLU A 184 -5.11 5.80 16.86
C GLU A 184 -3.69 5.51 17.37
N SER A 185 -2.99 6.57 17.78
CA SER A 185 -1.66 6.50 18.44
C SER A 185 -1.70 7.32 19.71
#